data_AF-A0A381ZZG7-F1
#
_entry.id   AF-A0A381ZZG7-F1
#
_cell.length_a   1.000
_cell.length_b   1.000
_cell.length_c   1.000
_cell.angle_alpha   90.00
_cell.angle_beta   90.00
_cell.angle_gamma   90.00
#
_symmetry.space_group_name_H-M   'P 1'
#
loop_
_entity.id
_entity.type
_entity.pdbx_description
1 polymer ?
#
loop_
_entity_poly.entity_id
_entity_poly.type
_entity_poly.pdbx_seq_one_letter_code
_entity_poly.pdbx_strand_id
1 'polypeptide(L)' 'MIFNLNQNEPGFKDNVKSYAVAVNLIYQDKNFILNDGDEVAFIPPVSGG' A
#
# COMPACT_ATOMS: atom_id res chain seq x y z
N MET A 1 7.84 -4.52 5.26
CA MET A 1 7.51 -3.27 4.54
C MET A 1 6.55 -2.37 5.32
N ILE A 2 5.28 -2.78 5.54
CA ILE A 2 4.26 -1.95 6.22
C ILE A 2 4.66 -1.52 7.65
N PHE A 3 5.41 -2.34 8.38
CA PHE A 3 5.82 -2.04 9.76
C PHE A 3 6.71 -0.79 9.89
N ASN A 4 7.60 -0.54 8.92
CA ASN A 4 8.49 0.62 8.92
C ASN A 4 7.78 1.91 8.49
N LEU A 5 6.82 1.82 7.55
CA LEU A 5 6.01 2.97 7.12
C LEU A 5 5.15 3.50 8.27
N ASN A 6 4.62 2.61 9.11
CA ASN A 6 3.81 2.96 10.28
C ASN A 6 4.54 3.73 11.39
N GLN A 7 5.88 3.78 11.36
CA GLN A 7 6.68 4.48 12.38
C GLN A 7 6.87 5.97 12.05
N ASN A 8 6.87 6.33 10.77
CA ASN A 8 7.19 7.69 10.33
C ASN A 8 5.94 8.51 9.98
N GLU A 9 4.82 7.85 9.68
CA GLU A 9 3.57 8.51 9.29
C GLU A 9 2.39 8.00 10.14
N PRO A 10 2.11 8.62 11.30
CA PRO A 10 1.06 8.15 12.21
C PRO A 10 -0.32 8.03 11.55
N GLY A 11 -0.67 8.98 10.66
CA GLY A 11 -1.93 8.97 9.92
C GLY A 11 -2.05 7.85 8.87
N PHE A 12 -0.92 7.27 8.44
CA PHE A 12 -0.90 6.13 7.52
C PHE A 12 -1.27 4.83 8.26
N LYS A 13 -0.78 4.65 9.49
CA LYS A 13 -0.98 3.45 10.29
C LYS A 13 -2.46 3.12 10.53
N ASP A 14 -3.27 4.14 10.77
CA ASP A 14 -4.69 3.96 11.09
C ASP A 14 -5.53 3.61 9.85
N ASN A 15 -5.06 4.00 8.66
CA ASN A 15 -5.82 3.92 7.41
C ASN A 15 -5.31 2.84 6.43
N VAL A 16 -4.08 2.37 6.55
CA VAL A 16 -3.46 1.41 5.60
C VAL A 16 -4.27 0.11 5.41
N LYS A 17 -5.09 -0.27 6.40
CA LYS A 17 -5.96 -1.45 6.30
C LYS A 17 -7.03 -1.30 5.23
N SER A 18 -7.54 -0.09 4.97
CA SER A 18 -8.55 0.16 3.93
C SER A 18 -7.95 0.41 2.55
N TYR A 19 -6.62 0.56 2.47
CA TYR A 19 -5.96 0.88 1.21
C TYR A 19 -5.80 -0.38 0.37
N ALA A 20 -5.94 -0.19 -0.94
CA ALA A 20 -5.50 -1.15 -1.93
C ALA A 20 -3.99 -1.03 -2.17
N VAL A 21 -3.38 -2.08 -2.71
CA VAL A 21 -1.96 -2.09 -3.06
C VAL A 21 -1.85 -2.32 -4.56
N ALA A 22 -0.98 -1.54 -5.20
CA ALA A 22 -0.54 -1.79 -6.57
C ALA A 22 0.97 -1.99 -6.61
N VAL A 23 1.42 -2.96 -7.40
CA VAL A 23 2.83 -3.22 -7.68
C VAL A 23 3.03 -3.09 -9.18
N ASN A 24 3.98 -2.27 -9.61
CA ASN A 24 4.25 -1.97 -11.01
C ASN A 24 2.97 -1.61 -11.79
N LEU A 25 2.19 -0.68 -11.23
CA LEU A 25 0.92 -0.16 -11.78
C LEU A 25 -0.24 -1.17 -11.87
N ILE A 26 -0.10 -2.34 -11.24
CA ILE A 26 -1.12 -3.40 -11.26
C ILE A 26 -1.61 -3.66 -9.83
N TYR A 27 -2.93 -3.67 -9.61
CA TYR A 27 -3.51 -4.02 -8.32
C TYR A 27 -3.14 -5.45 -7.92
N GLN A 28 -2.72 -5.63 -6.67
CA GLN A 28 -2.29 -6.93 -6.15
C GLN A 28 -2.94 -7.25 -4.81
N ASP A 29 -2.96 -8.54 -4.47
CA ASP A 29 -3.28 -8.99 -3.11
C ASP A 29 -2.22 -8.52 -2.11
N LYS A 30 -2.63 -8.34 -0.85
CA LYS A 30 -1.73 -7.88 0.22
C LYS A 30 -0.61 -8.88 0.55
N ASN A 31 -0.73 -10.14 0.12
CA ASN A 31 0.28 -11.19 0.29
C ASN A 31 1.19 -11.35 -0.94
N PHE A 32 1.14 -10.44 -1.92
CA PHE A 32 2.01 -10.47 -3.08
C PHE A 32 3.49 -10.43 -2.67
N ILE A 33 4.30 -11.30 -3.26
CA ILE A 33 5.75 -11.37 -2.99
C ILE A 33 6.45 -10.36 -3.89
N LEU A 34 7.09 -9.37 -3.27
CA LEU A 34 7.86 -8.34 -3.95
C LEU A 34 9.23 -8.87 -4.38
N ASN A 35 9.70 -8.35 -5.51
CA ASN A 35 11.05 -8.50 -5.99
C ASN A 35 11.83 -7.19 -5.78
N ASP A 36 13.16 -7.29 -5.83
CA ASP A 36 14.00 -6.10 -5.80
C ASP A 36 13.70 -5.19 -6.99
N GLY A 37 13.59 -3.89 -6.74
CA GLY A 37 13.24 -2.89 -7.74
C GLY A 37 11.74 -2.69 -8.02
N ASP A 38 10.84 -3.44 -7.38
CA ASP A 38 9.39 -3.26 -7.57
C ASP A 38 8.90 -1.90 -7.02
N GLU A 39 8.11 -1.17 -7.82
CA GLU A 39 7.43 0.04 -7.38
C GLU A 39 6.09 -0.32 -6.70
N VAL A 40 5.88 0.17 -5.49
CA VAL A 40 4.68 -0.13 -4.68
C VAL A 40 3.93 1.15 -4.35
N ALA A 41 2.64 1.18 -4.72
CA ALA A 41 1.71 2.25 -4.37
C ALA A 41 0.64 1.74 -3.38
N PHE A 42 0.39 2.53 -2.34
CA PHE A 42 -0.75 2.34 -1.44
C PHE A 42 -1.86 3.32 -1.82
N ILE A 43 -3.00 2.78 -2.25
CA ILE A 43 -4.09 3.55 -2.85
C ILE A 43 -5.23 3.66 -1.83
N PRO A 44 -5.56 4.86 -1.32
CA PRO A 44 -6.70 5.06 -0.44
C PRO A 44 -8.01 4.68 -1.14
N PRO A 45 -9.09 4.39 -0.38
CA PRO A 45 -10.42 4.23 -0.95
C PRO A 45 -10.74 5.41 -1.87
N VAL A 46 -11.00 5.11 -3.14
CA VAL A 46 -11.33 6.13 -4.12
C VAL A 46 -12.83 6.41 -4.05
N SER A 47 -13.22 7.68 -3.98
CA SER A 47 -14.61 8.13 -3.95
C SER A 47 -15.16 8.37 -5.36
N GLY A 48 -14.73 7.57 -6.35
CA GLY A 48 -15.12 7.78 -7.75
C GLY A 48 -16.63 7.71 -7.91
N GLY A 49 -17.20 8.75 -8.53
CA GLY A 49 -18.61 8.83 -8.92
C GLY A 49 -18.92 8.09 -10.22
#